data_AF-A0A359B595-F1
#
_entry.id   AF-A0A359B595-F1
#
_cell.length_a   1.000
_cell.length_b   1.000
_cell.length_c   1.000
_cell.angle_alpha   90.00
_cell.angle_beta   90.00
_cell.angle_gamma   90.00
#
_symmetry.space_group_name_H-M   'P 1'
#
loop_
_entity.id
_entity.type
_entity.pdbx_description
1 polymer ?
#
loop_
_entity_poly.entity_id
_entity_poly.type
_entity_poly.pdbx_seq_one_letter_code
_entity_poly.pdbx_strand_id
1 'polypeptide(L)'
;MKKPKSFIGYLGRFVFVHVVTYAVFGLIFMSLFNYDEYFRASEVYRNFRDLDSPIVRAAVLFQVLRGAFLALILYPFYQIFAASRGGWFKLFGLLWGLTLIGAVAATPGSIEGLIYTTASLKEHLLGIPEVTLQMLAFAFLFVAWEKRKHDDSWDI
;
A
#
# COMPACT_ATOMS: atom_id res chain seq x y z
N MET A 1 -12.72 -2.51 -24.22
CA MET A 1 -11.89 -2.21 -23.02
C MET A 1 -12.70 -1.40 -22.01
N LYS A 2 -13.13 -1.96 -20.87
CA LYS A 2 -13.81 -1.19 -19.81
C LYS A 2 -12.85 -0.15 -19.22
N LYS A 3 -13.26 1.12 -19.14
CA LYS A 3 -12.50 2.22 -18.52
C LYS A 3 -13.33 2.77 -17.35
N PRO A 4 -12.71 3.42 -16.35
CA PRO A 4 -13.49 4.10 -15.33
C PRO A 4 -14.33 5.20 -15.99
N LYS A 5 -15.52 5.45 -15.42
CA LYS A 5 -16.44 6.50 -15.92
C LYS A 5 -15.78 7.87 -16.02
N SER A 6 -14.89 8.18 -15.08
CA SER A 6 -14.09 9.41 -15.05
C SER A 6 -12.68 9.08 -14.54
N PHE A 7 -11.67 9.53 -15.28
CA PHE A 7 -10.27 9.40 -14.87
C PHE A 7 -9.99 10.16 -13.56
N ILE A 8 -10.46 11.41 -13.46
CA ILE A 8 -10.30 12.21 -12.24
C ILE A 8 -11.02 11.54 -11.07
N GLY A 9 -12.20 10.96 -11.31
CA GLY A 9 -12.93 10.21 -10.30
C GLY A 9 -12.17 8.96 -9.82
N TYR A 10 -11.61 8.18 -10.74
CA TYR A 10 -10.76 7.03 -10.43
C TYR A 10 -9.56 7.45 -9.59
N LEU A 11 -8.84 8.47 -10.03
CA LEU A 11 -7.66 9.00 -9.37
C LEU A 11 -7.99 9.45 -7.94
N GLY A 12 -9.05 10.25 -7.77
CA GLY A 12 -9.48 10.74 -6.47
C GLY A 12 -9.85 9.62 -5.49
N ARG A 13 -10.60 8.61 -5.95
CA ARG A 13 -10.99 7.47 -5.10
C ARG A 13 -9.79 6.59 -4.75
N PHE A 14 -8.89 6.35 -5.70
CA PHE A 14 -7.66 5.60 -5.44
C PHE A 14 -6.82 6.31 -4.37
N VAL A 15 -6.53 7.59 -4.56
CA VAL A 15 -5.75 8.41 -3.62
C VAL A 15 -6.41 8.43 -2.24
N PHE A 16 -7.72 8.65 -2.18
CA PHE A 16 -8.46 8.70 -0.93
C PHE A 16 -8.35 7.38 -0.15
N VAL A 17 -8.66 6.24 -0.79
CA VAL A 17 -8.60 4.94 -0.12
C VAL A 17 -7.16 4.58 0.26
N HIS A 18 -6.17 4.95 -0.57
CA HIS A 18 -4.75 4.75 -0.28
C HIS A 18 -4.32 5.49 0.99
N VAL A 19 -4.62 6.79 1.07
CA VAL A 19 -4.24 7.64 2.21
C VAL A 19 -4.96 7.21 3.48
N VAL A 20 -6.26 6.91 3.41
CA VAL A 20 -7.05 6.50 4.58
C VAL A 20 -6.56 5.17 5.13
N THR A 21 -6.36 4.16 4.27
CA THR A 21 -5.87 2.85 4.74
C THR A 21 -4.45 2.95 5.29
N TYR A 22 -3.57 3.71 4.64
CA TYR A 22 -2.23 3.98 5.18
C TYR A 22 -2.28 4.61 6.57
N ALA A 23 -3.06 5.68 6.75
CA ALA A 23 -3.13 6.38 8.03
C ALA A 23 -3.73 5.51 9.14
N VAL A 24 -4.82 4.80 8.86
CA VAL A 24 -5.50 3.95 9.84
C VAL A 24 -4.59 2.79 10.27
N PHE A 25 -4.00 2.06 9.33
CA PHE A 25 -3.14 0.93 9.66
C PHE A 25 -1.83 1.39 10.31
N GLY A 26 -1.23 2.48 9.85
CA GLY A 26 -0.06 3.06 10.48
C GLY A 26 -0.33 3.42 11.95
N LEU A 27 -1.44 4.08 12.26
CA LEU A 27 -1.79 4.41 13.66
C LEU A 27 -2.02 3.17 14.52
N ILE A 28 -2.72 2.16 13.98
CA ILE A 28 -2.96 0.89 14.68
C ILE A 28 -1.64 0.19 14.98
N PHE A 29 -0.79 0.00 13.97
CA PHE A 29 0.43 -0.78 14.12
C PHE A 29 1.52 -0.03 14.88
N MET A 30 1.63 1.30 14.78
CA MET A 30 2.47 2.10 15.67
C MET A 30 2.07 1.98 17.15
N SER A 31 0.80 1.66 17.43
CA SER A 31 0.33 1.45 18.81
C SER A 31 0.50 0.00 19.29
N LEU A 32 0.50 -0.96 18.36
CA LEU A 32 0.59 -2.40 18.66
C LEU A 32 2.03 -2.92 18.66
N PHE A 33 2.90 -2.32 17.86
CA PHE A 33 4.27 -2.75 17.62
C PHE A 33 5.23 -1.67 18.15
N ASN A 34 6.29 -2.08 18.84
CA ASN A 34 7.31 -1.18 19.38
C ASN A 34 8.26 -0.66 18.27
N TYR A 35 7.72 -0.05 17.20
CA TYR A 35 8.55 0.39 16.07
C TYR A 35 9.65 1.36 16.48
N ASP A 36 9.40 2.28 17.42
CA ASP A 36 10.42 3.23 17.88
C ASP A 36 11.66 2.53 18.44
N GLU A 37 11.47 1.48 19.25
CA GLU A 37 12.56 0.68 19.81
C GLU A 37 13.38 0.03 18.69
N TYR A 38 12.71 -0.63 17.74
CA TYR A 38 13.39 -1.30 16.62
C TYR A 38 14.10 -0.33 15.68
N PHE A 39 13.48 0.83 15.37
CA PHE A 39 14.08 1.83 14.48
C PHE A 39 15.33 2.46 15.08
N ARG A 40 15.41 2.59 16.41
CA ARG A 40 16.59 3.13 17.11
C ARG A 40 17.67 2.08 17.36
N ALA A 41 17.28 0.85 17.67
CA ALA A 41 18.21 -0.19 18.11
C ALA A 41 18.81 -1.01 16.96
N SER A 42 18.11 -1.14 15.84
CA SER A 42 18.55 -1.99 14.73
C SER A 42 19.49 -1.26 13.78
N GLU A 43 20.59 -1.91 13.43
CA GLU A 43 21.50 -1.41 12.39
C GLU A 43 20.84 -1.32 11.01
N VAL A 44 19.83 -2.15 10.74
CA VAL A 44 19.07 -2.17 9.48
C VAL A 44 18.34 -0.84 9.26
N TYR A 45 17.90 -0.20 10.35
CA TYR A 45 17.19 1.09 10.30
C TYR A 45 18.11 2.30 10.53
N ARG A 46 19.43 2.11 10.61
CA ARG A 46 20.40 3.20 10.88
C ARG A 46 20.34 4.38 9.89
N ASN A 47 19.95 4.12 8.65
CA ASN A 47 19.80 5.14 7.61
C ASN A 47 18.38 5.71 7.51
N PHE A 48 17.45 5.25 8.35
CA PHE A 48 16.08 5.75 8.39
C PHE A 48 16.01 6.99 9.30
N ARG A 49 15.00 7.82 9.08
CA ARG A 49 14.74 8.97 9.96
C ARG A 49 14.01 8.49 11.20
N ASP A 50 14.24 9.18 12.31
CA ASP A 50 13.45 9.01 13.53
C ASP A 50 11.97 9.21 13.27
N LEU A 51 11.14 8.43 13.97
CA LEU A 51 9.68 8.50 13.87
C LEU A 51 9.13 9.87 14.29
N ASP A 52 9.81 10.55 15.21
CA ASP A 52 9.46 11.90 15.67
C ASP A 52 9.85 13.01 14.68
N SER A 53 10.62 12.71 13.64
CA SER A 53 11.07 13.72 12.68
C SER A 53 9.87 14.38 11.98
N PRO A 54 9.90 15.71 11.73
CA PRO A 54 8.76 16.42 11.15
C PRO A 54 8.29 15.83 9.82
N ILE A 55 9.23 15.33 9.00
CA ILE A 55 8.91 14.74 7.69
C ILE A 55 8.25 13.37 7.81
N VAL A 56 8.63 12.54 8.81
CA VAL A 56 7.99 11.24 9.05
C VAL A 56 6.59 11.46 9.63
N ARG A 57 6.41 12.42 10.53
CA ARG A 57 5.08 12.81 11.01
C ARG A 57 4.18 13.35 9.91
N ALA A 58 4.76 13.97 8.88
CA ALA A 58 4.06 14.43 7.69
C ALA A 58 3.86 13.33 6.61
N ALA A 59 4.23 12.07 6.87
CA ALA A 59 4.21 11.00 5.86
C ALA A 59 2.84 10.82 5.18
N VAL A 60 1.73 11.01 5.92
CA VAL A 60 0.37 10.94 5.36
C VAL A 60 0.16 11.92 4.20
N LEU A 61 0.78 13.10 4.24
CA LEU A 61 0.71 14.08 3.16
C LEU A 61 1.43 13.58 1.90
N PHE A 62 2.58 12.93 2.07
CA PHE A 62 3.33 12.33 0.95
C PHE A 62 2.61 11.11 0.36
N GLN A 63 1.72 10.45 1.11
CA GLN A 63 0.90 9.37 0.57
C GLN A 63 -0.10 9.86 -0.48
N VAL A 64 -0.48 11.15 -0.48
CA VAL A 64 -1.30 11.72 -1.56
C VAL A 64 -0.53 11.61 -2.88
N LEU A 65 0.73 12.03 -2.89
CA LEU A 65 1.61 11.97 -4.06
C LEU A 65 1.88 10.52 -4.48
N ARG A 66 2.21 9.65 -3.52
CA ARG A 66 2.45 8.22 -3.79
C ARG A 66 1.21 7.51 -4.33
N GLY A 67 0.06 7.74 -3.71
CA GLY A 67 -1.22 7.19 -4.16
C GLY A 67 -1.59 7.64 -5.56
N ALA A 68 -1.37 8.92 -5.88
CA ALA A 68 -1.62 9.46 -7.22
C ALA A 68 -0.68 8.81 -8.25
N PHE A 69 0.61 8.70 -7.94
CA PHE A 69 1.58 8.02 -8.80
C PHE A 69 1.18 6.56 -9.08
N LEU A 70 0.83 5.79 -8.05
CA LEU A 70 0.39 4.40 -8.22
C LEU A 70 -0.90 4.29 -9.05
N ALA A 71 -1.87 5.19 -8.84
CA ALA A 71 -3.09 5.24 -9.64
C ALA A 71 -2.79 5.45 -11.13
N LEU A 72 -1.86 6.37 -11.45
CA LEU A 72 -1.46 6.62 -12.84
C LEU A 72 -0.85 5.37 -13.49
N ILE A 73 0.04 4.68 -12.79
CA ILE A 73 0.68 3.45 -13.27
C ILE A 73 -0.33 2.31 -13.43
N LEU A 74 -1.32 2.21 -12.54
CA LEU A 74 -2.33 1.15 -12.58
C LEU A 74 -3.50 1.43 -13.52
N TYR A 75 -3.66 2.66 -14.00
CA TYR A 75 -4.74 3.05 -14.89
C TYR A 75 -4.85 2.19 -16.18
N PRO A 76 -3.75 1.86 -16.90
CA PRO A 76 -3.81 0.97 -18.06
C PRO A 76 -4.33 -0.44 -17.72
N PHE A 77 -4.13 -0.89 -16.48
CA PHE A 77 -4.50 -2.21 -15.98
C PHE A 77 -5.88 -2.24 -15.31
N TYR A 78 -6.66 -1.16 -15.38
CA TYR A 78 -7.94 -0.99 -14.69
C TYR A 78 -8.87 -2.21 -14.80
N GLN A 79 -8.99 -2.79 -15.99
CA GLN A 79 -9.89 -3.92 -16.25
C GLN A 79 -9.54 -5.18 -15.48
N ILE A 80 -8.25 -5.37 -15.19
CA ILE A 80 -7.74 -6.57 -14.52
C ILE A 80 -8.37 -6.69 -13.13
N PHE A 81 -8.57 -5.56 -12.43
CA PHE A 81 -9.13 -5.54 -11.08
C PHE A 81 -10.58 -5.01 -11.00
N ALA A 82 -11.01 -4.12 -11.88
CA ALA A 82 -12.37 -3.57 -11.83
C ALA A 82 -13.42 -4.50 -12.44
N ALA A 83 -13.09 -5.20 -13.53
CA ALA A 83 -14.05 -5.99 -14.30
C ALA A 83 -14.07 -7.48 -13.94
N SER A 84 -13.13 -7.96 -13.12
CA SER A 84 -13.01 -9.39 -12.84
C SER A 84 -13.68 -9.80 -11.52
N ARG A 85 -14.20 -11.03 -11.51
CA ARG A 85 -14.47 -11.77 -10.26
C ARG A 85 -13.14 -11.89 -9.51
N GLY A 86 -13.13 -11.58 -8.21
CA GLY A 86 -11.91 -11.56 -7.40
C GLY A 86 -10.89 -10.46 -7.74
N GLY A 87 -11.28 -9.38 -8.44
CA GLY A 87 -10.33 -8.34 -8.87
C GLY A 87 -9.57 -7.63 -7.74
N TRP A 88 -10.13 -7.58 -6.53
CA TRP A 88 -9.43 -7.09 -5.34
C TRP A 88 -8.23 -7.98 -4.98
N PHE A 89 -8.33 -9.30 -5.15
CA PHE A 89 -7.23 -10.22 -4.86
C PHE A 89 -6.10 -10.07 -5.89
N LYS A 90 -6.46 -9.81 -7.16
CA LYS A 90 -5.47 -9.50 -8.21
C LYS A 90 -4.74 -8.20 -7.93
N LEU A 91 -5.47 -7.15 -7.53
CA LEU A 91 -4.86 -5.87 -7.17
C LEU A 91 -3.97 -6.00 -5.94
N PHE A 92 -4.45 -6.72 -4.91
CA PHE A 92 -3.65 -7.04 -3.72
C PHE A 92 -2.37 -7.79 -4.11
N GLY A 93 -2.48 -8.91 -4.83
CA GLY A 93 -1.32 -9.70 -5.24
C GLY A 93 -0.33 -8.93 -6.10
N LEU A 94 -0.82 -8.04 -6.97
CA LEU A 94 0.04 -7.16 -7.77
C LEU A 94 0.83 -6.18 -6.89
N LEU A 95 0.15 -5.48 -5.99
CA LEU A 95 0.80 -4.49 -5.11
C LEU A 95 1.71 -5.18 -4.08
N TRP A 96 1.20 -6.17 -3.38
CA TRP A 96 1.94 -6.91 -2.35
C TRP A 96 3.12 -7.68 -2.95
N GLY A 97 2.90 -8.35 -4.08
CA GLY A 97 3.94 -9.09 -4.78
C GLY A 97 5.05 -8.20 -5.33
N LEU A 98 4.72 -7.08 -5.98
CA LEU A 98 5.73 -6.24 -6.63
C LEU A 98 6.37 -5.20 -5.70
N THR A 99 5.65 -4.71 -4.70
CA THR A 99 6.12 -3.58 -3.88
C THR A 99 6.61 -3.97 -2.48
N LEU A 100 6.30 -5.19 -2.02
CA LEU A 100 6.84 -5.74 -0.77
C LEU A 100 7.77 -6.92 -1.06
N ILE A 101 7.23 -8.04 -1.54
CA ILE A 101 7.99 -9.29 -1.64
C ILE A 101 9.07 -9.22 -2.73
N GLY A 102 8.68 -8.82 -3.93
CA GLY A 102 9.55 -8.66 -5.10
C GLY A 102 10.13 -7.25 -5.25
N ALA A 103 10.18 -6.47 -4.17
CA ALA A 103 10.75 -5.13 -4.22
C ALA A 103 12.23 -5.20 -4.63
N VAL A 104 12.61 -4.39 -5.64
CA VAL A 104 13.98 -4.31 -6.16
C VAL A 104 14.96 -3.74 -5.13
N ALA A 105 14.47 -2.91 -4.21
CA ALA A 105 15.28 -2.43 -3.10
C ALA A 105 15.34 -3.49 -1.99
N ALA A 106 16.55 -3.73 -1.48
CA ALA A 106 16.80 -4.61 -0.33
C ALA A 106 16.23 -3.99 0.96
N THR A 107 14.94 -4.22 1.18
CA THR A 107 14.17 -3.69 2.30
C THR A 107 13.71 -4.83 3.21
N PRO A 108 13.55 -4.61 4.53
CA PRO A 108 13.00 -5.62 5.41
C PRO A 108 11.65 -6.12 4.90
N GLY A 109 11.55 -7.44 4.79
CA GLY A 109 10.38 -8.15 4.25
C GLY A 109 10.40 -8.45 2.74
N SER A 110 11.38 -7.94 1.97
CA SER A 110 11.58 -8.32 0.57
C SER A 110 12.54 -9.50 0.40
N ILE A 111 12.47 -10.18 -0.76
CA ILE A 111 13.44 -11.23 -1.15
C ILE A 111 14.85 -10.65 -1.22
N GLU A 112 15.01 -9.48 -1.82
CA GLU A 112 16.30 -8.78 -1.90
C GLU A 112 16.85 -8.45 -0.51
N GLY A 113 15.99 -8.09 0.46
CA GLY A 113 16.40 -7.89 1.84
C GLY A 113 17.00 -9.15 2.46
N LEU A 114 16.42 -10.32 2.19
CA LEU A 114 16.90 -11.61 2.73
C LEU A 114 18.27 -11.99 2.15
N ILE A 115 18.56 -11.57 0.92
CA ILE A 115 19.81 -11.87 0.22
C ILE A 115 20.92 -10.89 0.64
N TYR A 116 20.60 -9.60 0.72
CA TYR A 116 21.60 -8.54 0.75
C TYR A 116 21.75 -7.82 2.10
N THR A 117 20.96 -8.17 3.11
CA THR A 117 21.05 -7.55 4.44
C THR A 117 21.41 -8.55 5.52
N THR A 118 21.93 -8.06 6.64
CA THR A 118 22.16 -8.83 7.87
C THR A 118 20.95 -8.82 8.80
N ALA A 119 19.78 -8.37 8.31
CA ALA A 119 18.57 -8.30 9.10
C ALA A 119 18.14 -9.68 9.61
N SER A 120 17.76 -9.73 10.88
CA SER A 120 17.19 -10.92 11.48
C SER A 120 15.82 -11.24 10.89
N LEU A 121 15.41 -12.51 11.01
CA LEU A 121 14.06 -12.91 10.58
C LEU A 121 12.96 -12.10 11.29
N LYS A 122 13.17 -11.69 12.54
CA LYS A 122 12.22 -10.85 13.28
C LYS A 122 12.06 -9.48 12.63
N GLU A 123 13.16 -8.85 12.22
CA GLU A 123 13.14 -7.54 11.55
C GLU A 123 12.49 -7.63 10.17
N HIS A 124 12.72 -8.73 9.45
CA HIS A 124 12.01 -9.02 8.20
C HIS A 124 10.50 -9.14 8.39
N LEU A 125 10.06 -9.77 9.47
CA LEU A 125 8.63 -10.02 9.73
C LEU A 125 7.94 -8.83 10.41
N LEU A 126 8.67 -7.87 10.98
CA LEU A 126 8.11 -6.81 11.81
C LEU A 126 7.08 -5.93 11.07
N GLY A 127 7.38 -5.52 9.84
CA GLY A 127 6.51 -4.64 9.03
C GLY A 127 5.50 -5.39 8.16
N ILE A 128 5.68 -6.69 7.93
CA ILE A 128 4.85 -7.46 6.99
C ILE A 128 3.37 -7.49 7.40
N PRO A 129 2.99 -7.70 8.67
CA PRO A 129 1.58 -7.70 9.07
C PRO A 129 0.86 -6.38 8.76
N GLU A 130 1.48 -5.23 9.08
CA GLU A 130 0.92 -3.90 8.81
C GLU A 130 0.70 -3.73 7.30
N VAL A 131 1.77 -3.88 6.51
CA VAL A 131 1.73 -3.63 5.06
C VAL A 131 0.76 -4.58 4.37
N THR A 132 0.73 -5.85 4.77
CA THR A 132 -0.16 -6.86 4.20
C THR A 132 -1.62 -6.51 4.46
N LEU A 133 -1.98 -6.20 5.71
CA LEU A 133 -3.37 -5.88 6.04
C LEU A 133 -3.81 -4.54 5.46
N GLN A 134 -2.92 -3.54 5.45
CA GLN A 134 -3.14 -2.24 4.81
C GLN A 134 -3.41 -2.39 3.31
N MET A 135 -2.58 -3.15 2.58
CA MET A 135 -2.76 -3.38 1.15
C MET A 135 -4.00 -4.22 0.84
N LEU A 136 -4.30 -5.21 1.68
CA LEU A 136 -5.49 -6.05 1.52
C LEU A 136 -6.77 -5.20 1.69
N ALA A 137 -6.81 -4.38 2.75
CA ALA A 137 -7.90 -3.45 3.00
C ALA A 137 -8.05 -2.43 1.86
N PHE A 138 -6.93 -1.84 1.41
CA PHE A 138 -6.90 -0.95 0.26
C PHE A 138 -7.52 -1.59 -0.97
N ALA A 139 -7.02 -2.76 -1.38
CA ALA A 139 -7.44 -3.43 -2.60
C ALA A 139 -8.91 -3.83 -2.54
N PHE A 140 -9.38 -4.31 -1.38
CA PHE A 140 -10.78 -4.65 -1.15
C PHE A 140 -11.68 -3.42 -1.25
N LEU A 141 -11.40 -2.38 -0.46
CA LEU A 141 -12.24 -1.17 -0.40
C LEU A 141 -12.29 -0.44 -1.73
N PHE A 142 -11.13 -0.28 -2.39
CA PHE A 142 -11.04 0.42 -3.66
C PHE A 142 -11.83 -0.31 -4.76
N VAL A 143 -11.62 -1.62 -4.93
CA VAL A 143 -12.34 -2.39 -5.95
C VAL A 143 -13.83 -2.49 -5.64
N ALA A 144 -14.21 -2.61 -4.37
CA ALA A 144 -15.62 -2.58 -3.97
C ALA A 144 -16.28 -1.24 -4.34
N TRP A 145 -15.59 -0.11 -4.14
CA TRP A 145 -16.08 1.21 -4.54
C TRP A 145 -16.21 1.33 -6.06
N GLU A 146 -15.19 0.93 -6.83
CA GLU A 146 -15.24 1.00 -8.30
C GLU A 146 -16.39 0.16 -8.87
N LYS A 147 -16.67 -1.01 -8.29
CA LYS A 147 -17.78 -1.86 -8.72
C LYS A 147 -19.13 -1.22 -8.47
N ARG A 148 -19.39 -0.68 -7.28
CA ARG A 148 -20.64 0.03 -6.98
C ARG A 148 -20.90 1.17 -7.98
N LYS A 149 -19.88 1.99 -8.27
CA LYS A 149 -20.02 3.08 -9.25
C LYS A 149 -20.22 2.61 -10.68
N HIS A 150 -19.86 1.38 -11.01
CA HIS A 150 -20.11 0.78 -12.32
C HIS A 150 -21.47 0.09 -12.44
N ASP A 151 -22.03 -0.44 -11.35
CA ASP A 151 -23.33 -1.13 -11.36
C ASP A 151 -24.52 -0.16 -11.41
N ASP A 152 -24.40 1.06 -10.86
CA ASP A 152 -25.40 2.16 -10.92
C ASP A 152 -25.69 2.70 -12.36
N SER A 153 -25.42 1.94 -13.43
CA SER A 153 -25.66 2.34 -14.83
C SER A 153 -26.47 1.34 -15.65
N TRP A 154 -27.21 0.43 -14.98
CA TRP A 154 -28.18 -0.45 -15.64
C TRP A 154 -29.65 -0.09 -15.35
N ASP A 155 -29.89 1.02 -14.64
CA ASP A 155 -31.24 1.50 -14.27
C ASP A 155 -31.66 2.79 -15.02
N ILE A 156 -31.22 2.98 -16.27
CA ILE A 156 -31.75 4.02 -17.18
C ILE A 156 -32.05 3.39 -18.54
#